data_AF-A0A957RI76-F1
#
_entry.id   AF-A0A957RI76-F1
#
_cell.length_a   1.000
_cell.length_b   1.000
_cell.length_c   1.000
_cell.angle_alpha   90.00
_cell.angle_beta   90.00
_cell.angle_gamma   90.00
#
_symmetry.space_group_name_H-M   'P 1'
#
loop_
_entity.id
_entity.type
_entity.pdbx_description
1 polymer ?
#
loop_
_entity_poly.entity_id
_entity_poly.type
_entity_poly.pdbx_seq_one_letter_code
_entity_poly.pdbx_strand_id
1 'polypeptide(L)' 'MLNTFAAEWLPSIEAEMRAVLAGEEAAVAAHYGMMHYHMGWVNARFEPESLPAGKHLRPLLCLMA' A
#
# COMPACT_ATOMS: atom_id res chain seq x y z
N MET A 1 12.13 -13.60 -15.39
CA MET A 1 11.10 -14.41 -14.72
C MET A 1 10.60 -13.74 -13.45
N LEU A 2 11.38 -13.67 -12.35
CA LEU A 2 10.91 -13.01 -11.10
C LEU A 2 10.59 -11.52 -11.27
N ASN A 3 11.42 -10.74 -11.96
CA ASN A 3 11.10 -9.32 -12.22
C ASN A 3 9.82 -9.13 -13.04
N THR A 4 9.56 -10.01 -14.00
CA THR A 4 8.35 -9.97 -14.83
C THR A 4 7.11 -10.27 -13.99
N PHE A 5 7.18 -11.33 -13.17
CA PHE A 5 6.11 -11.69 -12.23
C PHE A 5 5.83 -10.57 -11.24
N ALA A 6 6.87 -9.96 -10.66
CA ALA A 6 6.71 -8.84 -9.73
C ALA A 6 6.08 -7.62 -10.42
N ALA A 7 6.53 -7.28 -11.65
CA ALA A 7 5.97 -6.16 -12.40
C ALA A 7 4.49 -6.35 -12.75
N GLU A 8 4.05 -7.60 -12.96
CA GLU A 8 2.66 -7.94 -13.24
C GLU A 8 1.77 -7.81 -11.99
N TRP A 9 2.24 -8.32 -10.83
CA TRP A 9 1.39 -8.43 -9.64
C TRP A 9 1.46 -7.26 -8.67
N LEU A 10 2.57 -6.52 -8.62
CA LEU A 10 2.72 -5.38 -7.71
C LEU A 10 1.63 -4.31 -7.87
N PRO A 11 1.22 -3.89 -9.09
CA PRO A 11 0.16 -2.89 -9.24
C PRO A 11 -1.18 -3.36 -8.66
N SER A 12 -1.54 -4.63 -8.87
CA SER A 12 -2.80 -5.21 -8.38
C SER A 12 -2.80 -5.36 -6.86
N ILE A 13 -1.67 -5.77 -6.28
CA ILE A 13 -1.48 -5.83 -4.81
C ILE A 13 -1.64 -4.43 -4.21
N GLU A 14 -0.96 -3.43 -4.77
CA GLU A 14 -1.02 -2.05 -4.28
C GLU A 14 -2.44 -1.47 -4.39
N ALA A 15 -3.14 -1.75 -5.50
CA ALA A 15 -4.53 -1.33 -5.69
C ALA A 15 -5.47 -1.94 -4.64
N GLU A 16 -5.35 -3.24 -4.36
CA GLU A 16 -6.15 -3.92 -3.35
C GLU A 16 -5.87 -3.38 -1.94
N MET A 17 -4.60 -3.17 -1.60
CA MET A 17 -4.21 -2.58 -0.32
C MET A 17 -4.81 -1.19 -0.13
N ARG A 18 -4.81 -0.35 -1.17
CA ARG A 18 -5.43 0.98 -1.15
C ARG A 18 -6.94 0.90 -1.00
N ALA A 19 -7.60 -0.04 -1.69
CA ALA A 19 -9.04 -0.21 -1.61
C ALA A 19 -9.49 -0.61 -0.19
N VAL A 20 -8.82 -1.59 0.43
CA VAL A 20 -9.14 -2.04 1.80
C VAL A 20 -8.87 -0.95 2.84
N LEU A 21 -7.89 -0.08 2.58
CA LEU A 21 -7.53 1.03 3.46
C LEU A 21 -8.18 2.37 3.09
N ALA A 22 -9.15 2.41 2.18
CA ALA A 22 -9.79 3.65 1.75
C ALA A 22 -10.78 4.24 2.78
N GLY A 23 -10.65 3.91 4.07
CA GLY A 23 -11.64 4.26 5.11
C GLY A 23 -12.10 5.71 5.06
N GLU A 24 -13.39 5.92 4.78
CA GLU A 24 -13.99 7.25 4.56
C GLU A 24 -14.68 7.83 5.81
N GLU A 25 -14.75 7.05 6.90
CA GLU A 25 -15.44 7.48 8.12
C GLU A 25 -14.61 8.53 8.89
N ALA A 26 -15.20 9.71 9.09
CA ALA A 26 -14.54 10.84 9.75
C ALA A 26 -14.05 10.52 11.17
N ALA A 27 -14.74 9.66 11.92
CA ALA A 27 -14.36 9.28 13.28
C ALA A 27 -13.01 8.54 13.35
N VAL A 28 -12.62 7.86 12.27
CA VAL A 28 -11.38 7.06 12.19
C VAL A 28 -10.38 7.61 11.17
N ALA A 29 -10.65 8.76 10.55
CA ALA A 29 -9.82 9.35 9.49
C ALA A 29 -8.35 9.52 9.91
N ALA A 30 -8.08 9.96 11.15
CA ALA A 30 -6.71 10.09 11.65
C ALA A 30 -5.99 8.73 11.77
N HIS A 31 -6.71 7.67 12.17
CA HIS A 31 -6.14 6.33 12.27
C HIS A 31 -5.77 5.79 10.88
N TYR A 32 -6.66 5.93 9.90
CA TYR A 32 -6.37 5.54 8.52
C TYR A 32 -5.26 6.38 7.89
N GLY A 33 -5.18 7.68 8.20
CA GLY A 33 -4.05 8.53 7.80
C GLY A 33 -2.71 8.02 8.32
N MET A 34 -2.65 7.54 9.57
CA MET A 34 -1.44 6.91 10.12
C MET A 34 -1.08 5.62 9.37
N MET A 35 -2.07 4.80 9.01
CA MET A 35 -1.83 3.59 8.21
C MET A 35 -1.26 3.95 6.84
N HIS A 36 -1.83 4.95 6.15
CA HIS A 36 -1.34 5.43 4.86
C HIS A 36 0.09 6.00 4.95
N TYR A 37 0.41 6.68 6.06
CA TYR A 37 1.76 7.17 6.33
C TYR A 37 2.77 6.01 6.43
N HIS A 38 2.41 4.95 7.17
CA HIS A 38 3.27 3.75 7.27
C HIS A 38 3.42 3.00 5.95
N MET A 39 2.42 3.10 5.06
CA MET A 39 2.49 2.58 3.71
C MET A 39 3.35 3.46 2.77
N GLY A 40 3.72 4.66 3.20
CA GLY A 40 4.47 5.62 2.38
C GLY A 40 3.62 6.30 1.31
N TRP A 41 2.30 6.32 1.47
CA TRP A 41 1.35 6.93 0.53
C TRP A 41 1.10 8.41 0.80
N VAL A 42 1.29 8.81 2.06
CA VAL A 42 1.13 10.18 2.52
C VAL A 42 2.26 10.57 3.45
N ASN A 43 2.47 11.86 3.60
CA ASN A 43 3.45 12.42 4.52
C ASN A 43 2.89 12.55 5.94
N ALA A 44 3.68 13.12 6.85
CA ALA A 44 3.28 13.31 8.25
C ALA A 44 2.20 14.40 8.46
N ARG A 45 1.70 15.03 7.40
CA ARG A 45 0.51 15.90 7.38
C ARG A 45 -0.69 15.21 6.70
N PHE A 46 -0.56 13.93 6.35
CA PHE A 46 -1.52 13.14 5.58
C PHE A 46 -1.78 13.68 4.16
N GLU A 47 -0.81 14.40 3.59
CA GLU A 47 -0.86 14.84 2.20
C GLU A 47 -0.22 13.78 1.29
N PRO A 48 -0.76 13.55 0.08
CA PRO A 48 -0.19 12.58 -0.86
C PRO A 48 1.29 12.85 -1.15
N GLU A 49 2.13 11.86 -0.89
CA GLU A 49 3.58 11.93 -1.15
C GLU A 49 4.09 10.54 -1.51
N SER A 50 5.02 10.46 -2.46
CA SER A 50 5.64 9.19 -2.86
C SER A 50 6.86 8.91 -1.99
N LEU A 51 6.65 8.33 -0.81
CA LEU A 51 7.74 7.93 0.08
C LEU A 51 8.25 6.51 -0.26
N PRO A 52 9.46 6.13 0.18
CA PRO A 52 9.96 4.76 0.01
C PRO A 52 9.00 3.73 0.61
N ALA A 53 8.32 2.97 -0.25
CA ALA A 53 7.43 1.89 0.15
C ALA A 53 8.21 0.60 0.47
N GLY A 54 7.57 -0.33 1.16
CA GLY A 54 8.13 -1.64 1.45
C GLY A 54 8.44 -2.45 0.18
N LYS A 55 9.29 -3.48 0.30
CA LYS A 55 9.68 -4.35 -0.85
C LYS A 55 8.57 -5.30 -1.35
N HIS A 56 7.38 -5.31 -0.71
CA HIS A 56 6.24 -6.18 -1.04
C HIS A 56 6.56 -7.68 -1.22
N LEU A 57 7.63 -8.16 -0.59
CA LEU A 57 8.11 -9.53 -0.79
C LEU A 57 7.10 -10.59 -0.30
N ARG A 58 6.45 -10.34 0.86
CA ARG A 58 5.49 -11.27 1.45
C ARG A 58 4.24 -11.49 0.55
N PRO A 59 3.58 -10.43 0.04
CA PRO A 59 2.50 -10.60 -0.95
C PRO A 59 2.92 -11.37 -2.21
N LEU A 60 4.10 -11.08 -2.77
CA LEU A 60 4.58 -11.78 -3.97
C LEU A 60 4.83 -13.27 -3.71
N LEU A 61 5.42 -13.62 -2.55
CA LEU A 61 5.60 -15.02 -2.16
C LEU A 61 4.26 -15.75 -1.99
N CYS A 62 3.24 -15.09 -1.46
CA CYS A 62 1.90 -15.66 -1.29
C CYS A 62 1.27 -16.06 -2.64
N LEU A 63 1.50 -15.30 -3.70
CA LEU A 63 0.96 -15.59 -5.03
C LEU A 63 1.74 -16.69 -5.79
N MET A 64 2.91 -17.09 -5.29
CA MET A 64 3.72 -18.17 -5.89
C MET A 64 3.54 -19.52 -5.18
N ALA A 65 2.79 -19.56 -4.07
CA ALA A 65 2.59 -20.74 -3.23
C ALA A 65 1.51 -21.68 -3.78
#